data_AF-A0A359KNY2-F1
#
_entry.id   AF-A0A359KNY2-F1
#
_cell.length_a   1.000
_cell.length_b   1.000
_cell.length_c   1.000
_cell.angle_alpha   90.00
_cell.angle_beta   90.00
_cell.angle_gamma   90.00
#
_symmetry.space_group_name_H-M   'P 1'
#
loop_
_entity.id
_entity.type
_entity.pdbx_description
1 polymer ?
#
loop_
_entity_poly.entity_id
_entity_poly.type
_entity_poly.pdbx_seq_one_letter_code
_entity_poly.pdbx_strand_id
1 'polypeptide(L)'
;MYADIEMYTSGPSSPYPIDYMTNWKSVNPAVDIAQKSNQWAGGNIHRWVNEDYNKLYTQALTELDEAKQVKLFWGMNDLVVNEIVVVPLVHRSDVTANSKKLKGFETSPWTPDVHDIANWYFEG
;
A
#
# COMPACT_ATOMS: atom_id res chain seq x y z
N MET A 1 18.40 -2.71 7.60
CA MET A 1 18.86 -4.09 7.87
C MET A 1 18.07 -4.95 6.90
N TYR A 2 18.68 -5.90 6.19
CA TYR A 2 17.96 -6.81 5.29
C TYR A 2 18.30 -8.23 5.71
N ALA A 3 17.29 -9.06 5.92
CA ALA A 3 17.43 -10.46 6.30
C ALA A 3 16.81 -11.39 5.25
N ASP A 4 17.10 -12.68 5.34
CA ASP A 4 16.47 -13.69 4.46
C ASP A 4 14.99 -13.86 4.76
N ILE A 5 14.61 -13.71 6.04
CA ILE A 5 13.23 -13.68 6.52
C ILE A 5 13.14 -12.59 7.59
N GLU A 6 12.16 -11.70 7.45
CA GLU A 6 11.89 -10.65 8.43
C GLU A 6 10.38 -10.45 8.62
N MET A 7 10.01 -10.06 9.84
CA MET A 7 8.66 -9.62 10.16
C MET A 7 8.70 -8.10 10.33
N TYR A 8 7.81 -7.42 9.62
CA TYR A 8 7.68 -5.97 9.67
C TYR A 8 6.23 -5.59 9.47
N THR A 9 5.93 -4.31 9.69
CA THR A 9 4.62 -3.73 9.44
C THR A 9 4.72 -2.78 8.25
N SER A 10 3.78 -2.88 7.33
CA SER A 10 3.64 -1.94 6.21
C SER A 10 2.24 -1.35 6.19
N GLY A 11 2.11 -0.19 5.55
CA GLY A 11 0.85 0.48 5.33
C GLY A 11 0.98 1.46 4.16
N PRO A 12 -0.14 1.92 3.61
CA PRO A 12 -0.15 2.92 2.56
C PRO A 12 0.35 4.27 3.08
N SER A 13 1.08 5.03 2.26
CA SER A 13 1.42 6.43 2.57
C SER A 13 0.42 7.42 1.96
N SER A 14 -0.44 6.93 1.06
CA SER A 14 -1.46 7.67 0.34
C SER A 14 -2.75 6.84 0.27
N PRO A 15 -3.94 7.47 0.27
CA PRO A 15 -5.18 6.75 0.02
C PRO A 15 -5.26 6.13 -1.37
N TYR A 16 -4.39 6.56 -2.29
CA TYR A 16 -4.37 6.02 -3.63
C TYR A 16 -3.50 4.75 -3.70
N PRO A 17 -4.09 3.57 -4.07
CA PRO A 17 -3.42 2.27 -3.87
C PRO A 17 -2.11 2.09 -4.63
N ILE A 18 -1.89 2.80 -5.74
CA ILE A 18 -0.68 2.64 -6.56
C ILE A 18 0.60 2.87 -5.75
N ASP A 19 0.55 3.78 -4.78
CA ASP A 19 1.67 4.10 -3.90
C ASP A 19 2.06 2.87 -3.06
N TYR A 20 1.07 2.19 -2.48
CA TYR A 20 1.31 0.95 -1.74
C TYR A 20 1.82 -0.18 -2.63
N MET A 21 1.33 -0.26 -3.88
CA MET A 21 1.78 -1.26 -4.85
C MET A 21 3.24 -1.05 -5.30
N THR A 22 3.89 0.07 -4.97
CA THR A 22 5.32 0.26 -5.26
C THR A 22 6.23 -0.70 -4.50
N ASN A 23 5.78 -1.26 -3.36
CA ASN A 23 6.56 -2.17 -2.52
C ASN A 23 6.99 -3.46 -3.25
N TRP A 24 6.33 -3.83 -4.33
CA TRP A 24 6.62 -5.07 -5.08
C TRP A 24 7.01 -4.85 -6.53
N LYS A 25 7.05 -3.60 -7.00
CA LYS A 25 7.43 -3.32 -8.39
C LYS A 25 8.91 -3.62 -8.61
N SER A 26 9.22 -4.05 -9.82
CA SER A 26 10.57 -4.36 -10.27
C SER A 26 10.76 -3.93 -11.74
N VAL A 27 10.11 -2.84 -12.15
CA VAL A 27 10.13 -2.30 -13.53
C VAL A 27 11.56 -1.96 -13.95
N ASN A 28 12.34 -1.37 -13.04
CA ASN A 28 13.78 -1.23 -13.16
C ASN A 28 14.45 -1.89 -11.95
N PRO A 29 14.83 -3.17 -12.01
CA PRO A 29 15.38 -3.90 -10.87
C PRO A 29 16.61 -3.23 -10.24
N ALA A 30 17.42 -2.51 -11.03
CA ALA A 30 18.60 -1.80 -10.52
C ALA A 30 18.24 -0.66 -9.55
N VAL A 31 17.06 -0.08 -9.70
CA VAL A 31 16.56 1.05 -8.90
C VAL A 31 15.52 0.58 -7.88
N ASP A 32 14.59 -0.27 -8.31
CA ASP A 32 13.40 -0.62 -7.55
C ASP A 32 13.69 -1.58 -6.40
N ILE A 33 14.62 -2.52 -6.59
CA ILE A 33 14.99 -3.51 -5.59
C ILE A 33 16.03 -2.91 -4.64
N ALA A 34 15.82 -3.06 -3.33
CA ALA A 34 16.82 -2.67 -2.36
C ALA A 34 18.07 -3.57 -2.44
N GLN A 35 19.22 -2.99 -2.82
CA GLN A 35 20.45 -3.74 -2.99
C GLN A 35 21.71 -2.89 -2.76
N LYS A 36 22.86 -3.54 -2.59
CA LYS A 36 24.12 -2.83 -2.30
C LYS A 36 24.50 -1.80 -3.38
N SER A 37 24.26 -2.09 -4.66
CA SER A 37 24.62 -1.21 -5.78
C SER A 37 23.85 0.11 -5.80
N ASN A 38 22.63 0.14 -5.27
CA ASN A 38 21.83 1.36 -5.11
C ASN A 38 21.79 1.86 -3.66
N GLN A 39 22.76 1.45 -2.84
CA GLN A 39 22.85 1.81 -1.42
C GLN A 39 21.56 1.48 -0.64
N TRP A 40 20.82 0.46 -1.07
CA TRP A 40 19.57 0.01 -0.48
C TRP A 40 18.40 1.00 -0.56
N ALA A 41 18.41 1.89 -1.55
CA ALA A 41 17.38 2.92 -1.72
C ALA A 41 16.07 2.42 -2.37
N GLY A 42 16.05 1.21 -2.93
CA GLY A 42 14.86 0.63 -3.56
C GLY A 42 13.75 0.31 -2.56
N GLY A 43 12.49 0.47 -2.96
CA GLY A 43 11.33 0.17 -2.13
C GLY A 43 10.94 -1.32 -2.10
N ASN A 44 11.33 -2.08 -3.12
CA ASN A 44 11.11 -3.52 -3.17
C ASN A 44 12.18 -4.25 -2.35
N ILE A 45 11.89 -4.38 -1.05
CA ILE A 45 12.74 -5.06 -0.08
C ILE A 45 12.69 -6.59 -0.22
N HIS A 46 11.64 -7.11 -0.87
CA HIS A 46 11.43 -8.53 -1.12
C HIS A 46 12.38 -9.10 -2.16
N ARG A 47 13.00 -8.24 -2.99
CA ARG A 47 13.82 -8.63 -4.15
C ARG A 47 13.06 -9.50 -5.16
N TRP A 48 11.74 -9.45 -5.11
CA TRP A 48 10.87 -10.20 -6.01
C TRP A 48 10.80 -9.50 -7.36
N VAL A 49 10.97 -10.28 -8.43
CA VAL A 49 10.90 -9.81 -9.81
C VAL A 49 9.81 -10.56 -10.53
N ASN A 50 8.83 -9.84 -11.06
CA ASN A 50 7.72 -10.43 -11.76
C ASN A 50 7.26 -9.52 -12.92
N GLU A 51 7.35 -10.03 -14.15
CA GLU A 51 7.02 -9.25 -15.34
C GLU A 51 5.53 -8.94 -15.45
N ASP A 52 4.65 -9.84 -15.02
CA ASP A 52 3.22 -9.63 -15.09
C ASP A 52 2.75 -8.60 -14.06
N TYR A 53 3.33 -8.62 -12.86
CA TYR A 53 3.14 -7.56 -11.88
C TYR A 53 3.57 -6.21 -12.44
N ASN A 54 4.75 -6.14 -13.07
CA ASN A 54 5.25 -4.90 -13.67
C ASN A 54 4.33 -4.39 -14.78
N LYS A 55 3.78 -5.26 -15.63
CA LYS A 55 2.78 -4.88 -16.66
C LYS A 55 1.53 -4.29 -16.03
N LEU A 56 0.96 -4.97 -15.02
CA LEU A 56 -0.23 -4.49 -14.32
C LEU A 56 0.03 -3.15 -13.62
N TYR A 57 1.18 -3.01 -12.96
CA TYR A 57 1.60 -1.78 -12.31
C TYR A 57 1.74 -0.62 -13.31
N THR A 58 2.43 -0.83 -14.43
CA THR A 58 2.60 0.19 -15.47
C THR A 58 1.27 0.57 -16.12
N GLN A 59 0.36 -0.39 -16.34
CA GLN A 59 -0.98 -0.09 -16.85
C GLN A 59 -1.79 0.72 -15.84
N ALA A 60 -1.70 0.40 -14.55
CA ALA A 60 -2.45 1.11 -13.51
C ALA A 60 -2.05 2.59 -13.38
N LEU A 61 -0.81 2.96 -13.75
CA LEU A 61 -0.33 4.35 -13.75
C LEU A 61 -1.07 5.27 -14.74
N THR A 62 -1.62 4.71 -15.82
CA THR A 62 -2.25 5.47 -16.90
C THR A 62 -3.73 5.14 -17.11
N GLU A 63 -4.25 4.12 -16.44
CA GLU A 63 -5.67 3.79 -16.44
C GLU A 63 -6.46 4.83 -15.63
N LEU A 64 -7.51 5.38 -16.24
CA LEU A 64 -8.36 6.42 -15.64
C LEU A 64 -9.75 5.88 -15.27
N ASP A 65 -10.14 4.74 -15.82
CA ASP A 65 -11.39 4.07 -15.47
C ASP A 65 -11.23 3.32 -14.14
N GLU A 66 -11.99 3.74 -13.13
CA GLU A 66 -11.94 3.20 -11.78
C GLU A 66 -12.20 1.69 -11.76
N ALA A 67 -13.22 1.22 -12.47
CA ALA A 67 -13.60 -0.20 -12.48
C ALA A 67 -12.53 -1.10 -13.10
N LYS A 68 -11.82 -0.61 -14.12
CA LYS A 68 -10.64 -1.29 -14.66
C LYS A 68 -9.47 -1.23 -13.71
N GLN A 69 -9.22 -0.08 -13.09
CA GLN A 69 -8.09 0.09 -12.19
C GLN A 69 -8.18 -0.80 -10.95
N VAL A 70 -9.39 -0.98 -10.40
CA VAL A 70 -9.65 -1.95 -9.31
C VAL A 70 -9.21 -3.36 -9.71
N LYS A 71 -9.51 -3.79 -10.94
CA LYS A 71 -9.09 -5.12 -11.42
C LYS A 71 -7.57 -5.25 -11.56
N LEU A 72 -6.89 -4.17 -11.94
CA LEU A 72 -5.42 -4.15 -11.99
C LEU A 72 -4.81 -4.30 -10.58
N PHE A 73 -5.38 -3.62 -9.58
CA PHE A 73 -4.96 -3.75 -8.19
C PHE A 73 -5.23 -5.14 -7.62
N TRP A 74 -6.37 -5.76 -7.94
CA TRP A 74 -6.64 -7.16 -7.58
C TRP A 74 -5.62 -8.11 -8.22
N GLY A 75 -5.35 -7.95 -9.51
CA GLY A 75 -4.35 -8.79 -10.19
C GLY A 75 -2.95 -8.66 -9.61
N MET A 76 -2.53 -7.43 -9.25
CA MET A 76 -1.26 -7.20 -8.55
C MET A 76 -1.22 -7.90 -7.19
N ASN A 77 -2.27 -7.76 -6.39
CA ASN A 77 -2.37 -8.42 -5.08
C ASN A 77 -2.37 -9.95 -5.20
N ASP A 78 -3.11 -10.50 -6.16
CA ASP A 78 -3.18 -11.95 -6.38
C ASP A 78 -1.81 -12.54 -6.70
N LEU A 79 -0.98 -11.86 -7.50
CA LEU A 79 0.38 -12.30 -7.77
C LEU A 79 1.24 -12.31 -6.49
N VAL A 80 1.20 -11.23 -5.71
CA VAL A 80 1.95 -11.10 -4.45
C VAL A 80 1.57 -12.20 -3.45
N VAL A 81 0.27 -12.49 -3.33
CA VAL A 81 -0.25 -13.49 -2.38
C VAL A 81 0.01 -14.92 -2.89
N ASN A 82 -0.32 -15.22 -4.14
CA ASN A 82 -0.23 -16.58 -4.68
C ASN A 82 1.23 -17.04 -4.86
N GLU A 83 2.16 -16.12 -5.08
CA GLU A 83 3.61 -16.42 -5.12
C GLU A 83 4.28 -16.34 -3.74
N ILE A 84 3.52 -16.05 -2.68
CA ILE A 84 4.00 -16.04 -1.29
C ILE A 84 5.17 -15.04 -1.11
N VAL A 85 5.07 -13.88 -1.75
CA VAL A 85 6.09 -12.81 -1.67
C VAL A 85 6.12 -12.19 -0.28
N VAL A 86 4.94 -12.09 0.34
CA VAL A 86 4.74 -11.68 1.72
C VAL A 86 3.62 -12.52 2.33
N VAL A 87 3.76 -12.91 3.59
CA VAL A 87 2.72 -13.65 4.33
C VAL A 87 1.99 -12.65 5.25
N PRO A 88 0.75 -12.25 4.92
CA PRO A 88 0.00 -11.36 5.78
C PRO A 88 -0.38 -12.09 7.09
N LEU A 89 -0.10 -11.46 8.24
CA LEU A 89 -0.41 -12.02 9.55
C LEU A 89 -1.71 -11.44 10.12
N VAL A 90 -1.78 -10.12 10.23
CA VAL A 90 -2.92 -9.39 10.80
C VAL A 90 -3.08 -8.03 10.13
N HIS A 91 -4.33 -7.63 9.89
CA HIS A 91 -4.65 -6.23 9.63
C HIS A 91 -4.78 -5.52 10.98
N ARG A 92 -3.80 -4.66 11.31
CA ARG A 92 -3.76 -3.97 12.60
C ARG A 92 -4.86 -2.92 12.66
N SER A 93 -5.67 -2.97 13.72
CA SER A 93 -6.60 -1.87 14.03
C SER A 93 -5.86 -0.78 14.82
N ASP A 94 -6.17 0.46 14.50
CA ASP A 94 -5.77 1.61 15.31
C ASP A 94 -6.79 1.88 16.42
N VAL A 95 -6.32 2.45 17.52
CA VAL A 95 -7.15 2.81 18.67
C VAL A 95 -7.32 4.31 18.68
N THR A 96 -8.56 4.76 18.56
CA THR A 96 -8.91 6.18 18.46
C THR A 96 -9.91 6.54 19.56
N ALA A 97 -9.88 7.78 20.02
CA ALA A 97 -10.79 8.29 21.04
C ALA A 97 -11.33 9.65 20.64
N ASN A 98 -12.65 9.77 20.59
CA ASN A 98 -13.36 11.01 20.28
C ASN A 98 -14.47 11.30 21.31
N SER A 99 -14.90 12.55 21.38
CA SER A 99 -16.00 12.95 22.27
C SER A 99 -17.32 12.32 21.82
N LYS A 100 -18.13 11.80 22.75
CA LYS A 100 -19.48 11.30 22.46
C LYS A 100 -20.42 12.34 21.84
N LYS A 101 -20.09 13.64 22.00
CA LYS A 101 -20.85 14.75 21.41
C LYS A 101 -20.42 15.09 19.99
N LEU A 102 -19.23 14.66 19.56
CA LEU A 102 -18.71 14.91 18.22
C LEU A 102 -19.45 14.04 17.21
N LYS A 103 -19.99 14.66 16.17
CA LYS A 103 -20.67 14.02 15.04
C LYS A 103 -19.87 14.23 13.77
N GLY A 104 -20.12 13.38 12.76
CA GLY A 104 -19.46 13.45 11.46
C GLY A 104 -18.01 12.95 11.46
N PHE A 105 -17.58 12.22 12.49
CA PHE A 105 -16.26 11.56 12.55
C PHE A 105 -16.31 10.21 11.82
N GLU A 106 -15.61 10.10 10.69
CA GLU A 106 -15.44 8.87 9.93
C GLU A 106 -13.96 8.45 9.89
N THR A 107 -13.69 7.19 10.20
CA THR A 107 -12.33 6.64 10.13
C THR A 107 -12.12 5.91 8.80
N SER A 108 -10.87 5.89 8.34
CA SER A 108 -10.46 5.13 7.16
C SER A 108 -9.09 4.50 7.41
N PRO A 109 -8.88 3.22 7.07
CA PRO A 109 -7.59 2.55 7.25
C PRO A 109 -6.50 3.07 6.28
N TRP A 110 -6.88 3.93 5.33
CA TRP A 110 -5.98 4.47 4.32
C TRP A 110 -5.59 5.93 4.57
N THR A 111 -6.12 6.55 5.63
CA THR A 111 -5.89 7.96 5.95
C THR A 111 -5.74 8.17 7.45
N PRO A 112 -5.10 9.26 7.90
CA PRO A 112 -5.18 9.67 9.30
C PRO A 112 -6.63 9.93 9.74
N ASP A 113 -6.93 9.74 11.03
CA ASP A 113 -8.27 9.97 11.58
C ASP A 113 -8.79 11.40 11.39
N VAL A 114 -7.91 12.37 11.15
CA VAL A 114 -8.26 13.78 10.97
C VAL A 114 -8.53 14.18 9.51
N HIS A 115 -8.55 13.23 8.58
CA HIS A 115 -8.68 13.51 7.15
C HIS A 115 -10.00 14.21 6.77
N ASP A 116 -11.06 13.99 7.55
CA ASP A 116 -12.42 14.47 7.32
C ASP A 116 -12.85 15.56 8.31
N ILE A 117 -11.89 16.20 9.00
CA ILE A 117 -12.17 17.17 10.08
C ILE A 117 -13.13 18.31 9.69
N ALA A 118 -13.19 18.65 8.40
CA ALA A 118 -14.11 19.66 7.87
C ALA A 118 -15.59 19.27 8.03
N ASN A 119 -15.90 17.98 8.16
CA ASN A 119 -17.26 17.47 8.34
C ASN A 119 -17.65 17.33 9.81
N TRP A 120 -16.75 17.63 10.75
CA TRP A 120 -17.00 17.44 12.16
C TRP A 120 -17.85 18.57 12.75
N TYR A 121 -18.83 18.20 13.58
CA TYR A 121 -19.69 19.17 14.25
C TYR A 121 -20.16 18.69 15.62
N PHE A 122 -20.66 19.62 16.43
CA PHE A 122 -21.40 19.34 17.66
C PHE A 122 -22.87 19.72 17.45
N GLU A 123 -23.77 18.83 17.85
CA GLU A 123 -25.20 19.18 17.99
C GLU A 123 -25.39 19.98 19.28
N GLY A 124 -26.23 21.01 19.21
CA GLY A 124 -26.65 21.83 20.37
C GLY A 124 -27.55 21.06 21.33
#